data_AF-A0ABD6T1K5-F1
#
_entry.id   AF-A0ABD6T1K5-F1
#
_cell.length_a   1.000
_cell.length_b   1.000
_cell.length_c   1.000
_cell.angle_alpha   90.00
_cell.angle_beta   90.00
_cell.angle_gamma   90.00
#
_symmetry.space_group_name_H-M   'P 1'
#
loop_
_entity.id
_entity.type
_entity.pdbx_description
1 polymer ?
#
loop_
_entity_poly.entity_id
_entity_poly.type
_entity_poly.pdbx_seq_one_letter_code
_entity_poly.pdbx_strand_id
1 'polypeptide(L)'
;MWLLFDVIADITLFYPRADAKLKYHIAQLSEQEWFRDVHEDTRYTGLIWNNRKIKRLILSPTNMKLLTKSKEKQKELIQIIHSEYEKRR
;
A
#
# COMPACT_ATOMS: atom_id res chain seq x y z
N MET A 1 10.53 -15.70 -13.73
CA MET A 1 9.16 -15.21 -13.51
C MET A 1 8.88 -15.30 -12.01
N TRP A 2 9.26 -14.26 -11.26
CA TRP A 2 9.14 -14.14 -9.80
C TRP A 2 8.44 -12.80 -9.57
N LEU A 3 7.11 -12.72 -9.67
CA LEU A 3 6.44 -11.40 -9.76
C LEU A 3 5.23 -11.20 -8.84
N LEU A 4 4.67 -12.25 -8.24
CA LEU A 4 3.48 -12.15 -7.39
C LEU A 4 3.66 -12.87 -6.05
N PHE A 5 4.17 -14.09 -6.08
CA PHE A 5 4.34 -14.90 -4.87
C PHE A 5 5.42 -14.35 -3.94
N ASP A 6 6.51 -13.78 -4.48
CA ASP A 6 7.61 -13.25 -3.67
C ASP A 6 7.24 -12.00 -2.89
N VAL A 7 6.54 -11.07 -3.55
CA VAL A 7 6.03 -9.86 -2.90
C VAL A 7 5.04 -10.23 -1.80
N ILE A 8 4.15 -11.21 -2.05
CA ILE A 8 3.20 -11.68 -1.04
C ILE A 8 3.91 -12.40 0.12
N ALA A 9 4.92 -13.22 -0.18
CA ALA A 9 5.69 -13.95 0.82
C ALA A 9 6.49 -13.00 1.74
N ASP A 10 7.16 -12.00 1.15
CA ASP A 10 7.90 -10.96 1.85
C ASP A 10 6.96 -10.14 2.76
N ILE A 11 5.85 -9.67 2.21
CA ILE A 11 4.79 -8.98 2.96
C ILE A 11 4.26 -9.82 4.13
N THR A 12 4.02 -11.11 3.90
CA THR A 12 3.45 -12.01 4.90
C THR A 12 4.45 -12.27 6.04
N LEU A 13 5.75 -12.36 5.72
CA LEU A 13 6.83 -12.53 6.69
C LEU A 13 7.04 -11.28 7.55
N PHE A 14 7.07 -10.09 6.94
CA PHE A 14 7.36 -8.84 7.65
C PHE A 14 6.16 -8.25 8.40
N TYR A 15 4.93 -8.51 7.95
CA TYR A 15 3.71 -7.95 8.54
C TYR A 15 2.71 -9.02 9.01
N PRO A 16 3.09 -9.95 9.91
CA PRO A 16 2.24 -11.07 10.32
C PRO A 16 0.92 -10.60 10.95
N ARG A 17 0.92 -9.46 11.67
CA ARG A 17 -0.26 -8.88 12.34
C ARG A 17 -1.22 -8.09 11.44
N ALA A 18 -0.92 -7.92 10.16
CA ALA A 18 -1.81 -7.21 9.26
C ALA A 18 -2.99 -8.09 8.81
N ASP A 19 -4.15 -7.46 8.66
CA ASP A 19 -5.37 -8.12 8.19
C ASP A 19 -5.15 -8.79 6.81
N ALA A 20 -5.65 -10.02 6.63
CA ALA A 20 -5.45 -10.78 5.39
C ALA A 20 -5.97 -10.01 4.15
N LYS A 21 -7.05 -9.24 4.30
CA LYS A 21 -7.58 -8.40 3.23
C LYS A 21 -6.65 -7.23 2.89
N LEU A 22 -6.05 -6.62 3.91
CA LEU A 22 -5.06 -5.56 3.71
C LEU A 22 -3.84 -6.09 2.97
N LYS A 23 -3.33 -7.26 3.37
CA LYS A 23 -2.21 -7.93 2.69
C LYS A 23 -2.51 -8.18 1.21
N TYR A 24 -3.68 -8.73 0.93
CA TYR A 24 -4.12 -9.00 -0.44
C TYR A 24 -4.20 -7.71 -1.27
N HIS A 25 -4.87 -6.66 -0.78
CA HIS A 25 -4.97 -5.40 -1.52
C HIS A 25 -3.61 -4.72 -1.71
N ILE A 26 -2.72 -4.76 -0.71
CA ILE A 26 -1.36 -4.20 -0.86
C ILE A 26 -0.60 -4.97 -1.92
N ALA A 27 -0.64 -6.31 -1.91
CA ALA A 27 0.01 -7.12 -2.94
C ALA A 27 -0.50 -6.76 -4.35
N GLN A 28 -1.81 -6.62 -4.52
CA GLN A 28 -2.41 -6.18 -5.80
C GLN A 28 -1.96 -4.78 -6.21
N LEU A 29 -1.80 -3.84 -5.26
CA LEU A 29 -1.28 -2.51 -5.56
C LEU A 29 0.21 -2.56 -5.90
N SER A 30 1.00 -3.40 -5.24
CA SER A 30 2.45 -3.56 -5.48
C SER A 30 2.77 -4.18 -6.85
N GLU A 31 1.79 -4.75 -7.55
CA GLU A 31 1.93 -5.09 -8.98
C GLU A 31 2.02 -3.84 -9.87
N GLN A 32 1.54 -2.69 -9.39
CA GLN A 32 1.59 -1.43 -10.11
C GLN A 32 2.86 -0.65 -9.70
N GLU A 33 3.63 -0.24 -10.70
CA GLU A 33 4.93 0.43 -10.49
C GLU A 33 4.83 1.66 -9.57
N TRP A 34 3.83 2.53 -9.78
CA TRP A 34 3.64 3.74 -8.97
C TRP A 34 3.47 3.49 -7.47
N PHE A 35 2.92 2.33 -7.08
CA PHE A 35 2.74 1.97 -5.67
C PHE A 35 3.92 1.17 -5.16
N ARG A 36 4.49 0.30 -5.99
CA ARG A 36 5.71 -0.45 -5.67
C ARG A 36 6.85 0.48 -5.26
N ASP A 37 7.07 1.55 -6.01
CA ASP A 37 8.13 2.54 -5.73
C ASP A 37 7.98 3.18 -4.34
N VAL A 38 6.74 3.38 -3.88
CA VAL A 38 6.45 3.95 -2.55
C VAL A 38 6.46 2.88 -1.46
N HIS A 39 6.04 1.65 -1.78
CA HIS A 39 5.93 0.56 -0.83
C HIS A 39 7.28 -0.07 -0.48
N GLU A 40 8.21 -0.15 -1.44
CA GLU A 40 9.59 -0.63 -1.23
C GLU A 40 10.44 0.35 -0.41
N ASP A 41 10.05 1.63 -0.37
CA ASP A 41 10.71 2.62 0.47
C ASP A 41 10.38 2.40 1.96
N THR A 42 11.38 1.93 2.70
CA THR A 42 11.31 1.65 4.14
C THR A 42 10.71 2.78 4.99
N ARG A 43 10.84 4.05 4.55
CA ARG A 43 10.26 5.23 5.22
C ARG A 43 8.74 5.19 5.22
N TYR A 44 8.16 4.72 4.11
CA TYR A 44 6.71 4.68 3.88
C TYR A 44 6.12 3.30 4.16
N THR A 45 6.86 2.20 4.01
CA THR A 45 6.36 0.84 4.25
C THR A 45 5.71 0.73 5.63
N GLY A 46 6.43 1.09 6.68
CA GLY A 46 5.90 1.06 8.05
C GLY A 46 4.67 1.96 8.26
N LEU A 47 4.58 3.08 7.52
CA LEU A 47 3.44 3.98 7.57
C LEU A 47 2.20 3.38 6.89
N ILE A 48 2.35 2.80 5.71
CA ILE A 48 1.29 2.13 4.95
C ILE A 48 0.66 1.01 5.79
N TRP A 49 1.49 0.23 6.47
CA TRP A 49 1.06 -0.90 7.28
C TRP A 49 0.50 -0.55 8.65
N ASN A 50 0.66 0.67 9.15
CA ASN A 50 0.24 1.02 10.51
C ASN A 50 -0.74 2.19 10.58
N ASN A 51 -0.73 3.11 9.61
CA ASN A 51 -1.58 4.29 9.63
C ASN A 51 -3.05 3.94 9.35
N ARG A 52 -3.94 4.28 10.28
CA ARG A 52 -5.38 3.98 10.20
C ARG A 52 -6.05 4.63 8.98
N LYS A 53 -5.62 5.83 8.58
CA LYS A 53 -6.16 6.56 7.41
C LYS A 53 -5.82 5.83 6.12
N ILE A 54 -4.53 5.49 5.93
CA ILE A 54 -4.07 4.77 4.73
C ILE A 54 -4.70 3.38 4.66
N LYS A 55 -4.73 2.64 5.78
CA LYS A 55 -5.43 1.35 5.86
C LYS A 55 -6.87 1.44 5.42
N ARG A 56 -7.63 2.42 5.91
CA ARG A 56 -9.05 2.59 5.56
C ARG A 56 -9.23 2.85 4.06
N LEU A 57 -8.32 3.59 3.44
CA LEU A 57 -8.35 3.84 1.99
C LEU A 57 -8.11 2.55 1.21
N ILE A 58 -7.08 1.77 1.57
CA ILE A 58 -6.73 0.53 0.87
C ILE A 58 -7.76 -0.58 1.13
N LEU A 59 -8.30 -0.71 2.34
CA LEU A 59 -9.28 -1.74 2.71
C LEU A 59 -10.65 -1.55 2.04
N SER A 60 -10.98 -0.33 1.64
CA SER A 60 -12.26 -0.01 1.01
C SER A 60 -12.29 -0.54 -0.44
N PRO A 61 -13.20 -1.46 -0.79
CA PRO A 61 -13.25 -2.05 -2.13
C PRO A 61 -13.58 -1.01 -3.21
N THR A 62 -14.39 0.00 -2.89
CA THR A 62 -14.69 1.11 -3.80
C THR A 62 -13.44 1.91 -4.12
N ASN A 63 -12.64 2.22 -3.10
CA ASN A 63 -11.38 2.96 -3.28
C ASN A 63 -10.36 2.10 -4.02
N MET A 64 -10.25 0.81 -3.71
CA MET A 64 -9.35 -0.10 -4.40
C MET A 64 -9.62 -0.13 -5.91
N LYS A 65 -10.89 -0.22 -6.32
CA LYS A 65 -11.28 -0.12 -7.74
C LYS A 65 -10.85 1.20 -8.38
N LEU A 66 -10.93 2.30 -7.64
CA LEU A 66 -10.50 3.62 -8.11
C LEU A 66 -8.97 3.74 -8.18
N LEU A 67 -8.25 3.18 -7.21
CA LEU A 67 -6.77 3.17 -7.17
C LEU A 67 -6.18 2.36 -8.33
N THR A 68 -6.84 1.30 -8.78
CA THR A 68 -6.41 0.54 -9.95
C THR A 68 -6.72 1.25 -11.28
N LYS A 69 -7.72 2.12 -11.34
CA LYS A 69 -8.23 2.70 -12.60
C LYS A 69 -7.91 4.18 -12.83
N SER A 70 -7.74 4.98 -11.77
CA SER A 70 -7.63 6.45 -11.86
C SER A 70 -6.27 6.93 -11.38
N LYS A 71 -5.49 7.53 -12.28
CA LYS A 71 -4.20 8.16 -11.97
C LYS A 71 -4.33 9.29 -10.94
N GLU A 72 -5.45 10.01 -10.92
CA GLU A 72 -5.70 11.06 -9.93
C GLU A 72 -5.79 10.49 -8.53
N LYS A 73 -6.51 9.37 -8.37
CA LYS A 73 -6.64 8.68 -7.08
C LYS A 73 -5.33 8.04 -6.62
N GLN A 74 -4.52 7.56 -7.55
CA GLN A 74 -3.17 7.08 -7.27
C GLN A 74 -2.31 8.21 -6.69
N LYS A 75 -2.27 9.37 -7.35
CA LYS A 75 -1.55 10.56 -6.87
C LYS A 75 -2.07 11.04 -5.52
N GLU A 76 -3.38 11.04 -5.31
CA GLU A 76 -3.99 11.41 -4.02
C GLU A 76 -3.51 10.48 -2.89
N LEU A 77 -3.43 9.16 -3.14
CA LEU A 77 -2.91 8.22 -2.15
C LEU A 77 -1.43 8.49 -1.83
N ILE A 78 -0.59 8.71 -2.84
CA ILE A 78 0.83 9.03 -2.63
C ILE A 78 0.98 10.32 -1.81
N GLN A 79 0.21 11.37 -2.14
CA GLN A 79 0.22 12.62 -1.38
C GLN A 79 -0.21 12.42 0.08
N ILE A 80 -1.21 11.57 0.33
CA ILE A 80 -1.62 11.23 1.69
C ILE A 80 -0.50 10.49 2.42
N ILE A 81 0.19 9.54 1.78
CA ILE A 81 1.33 8.83 2.36
C ILE A 81 2.44 9.83 2.74
N HIS A 82 2.80 10.73 1.83
CA HIS A 82 3.81 11.76 2.09
C HIS A 82 3.39 12.71 3.20
N SER A 83 2.16 13.24 3.17
CA SER A 83 1.67 14.15 4.21
C SER A 83 1.63 13.50 5.60
N GLU A 84 1.25 12.22 5.67
CA GLU A 84 1.24 11.48 6.93
C GLU A 84 2.66 11.13 7.43
N TYR A 85 3.63 11.03 6.53
CA TYR A 85 5.04 10.91 6.88
C TYR A 85 5.59 12.23 7.43
N GLU A 86 5.32 13.35 6.76
CA GLU A 86 5.76 14.69 7.21
C GLU A 86 5.23 15.04 8.60
N LYS A 87 3.98 14.69 8.93
CA LYS A 87 3.41 14.91 10.28
C LYS A 87 4.11 14.13 11.40
N ARG A 88 4.87 13.08 11.07
CA ARG A 88 5.61 12.28 12.06
C ARG A 88 7.03 12.79 12.29
N ARG A 89 7.49 13.74 11.48
CA ARG A 89 8.80 14.38 11.57
C ARG A 89 8.70 15.72 12.28
#